data_AF-A0A7Z9QJF4-F1
#
_entry.id   AF-A0A7Z9QJF4-F1
#
_cell.length_a   1.000
_cell.length_b   1.000
_cell.length_c   1.000
_cell.angle_alpha   90.00
_cell.angle_beta   90.00
_cell.angle_gamma   90.00
#
_symmetry.space_group_name_H-M   'P 1'
#
loop_
_entity.id
_entity.type
_entity.pdbx_description
1 polymer ?
#
loop_
_entity_poly.entity_id
_entity_poly.type
_entity_poly.pdbx_seq_one_letter_code
_entity_poly.pdbx_strand_id
1 'polypeptide(L)'
;MKSSRDKFQGLISKGRVNDALKLAVRLCKQVPDSADNWLLQASASAQLGDMNNVVLCCQHVASIDPHNLSAHYNMAVALQHLGQFERALQAYRAALDIDIDSDNSQLLNGIALCHLRLGLTAEAHSQAKSAESHYLKALEATPELASARGQLGRLLSALGRYTEARSHFERLLQTNPADFEIVSALSLSYEQEGEYDKAIEILDPFMDKHTHSAPIALAFAALAIHQHKETEAIAHLQTSLDRTESQPYVTDIHFALGKLLDRDNAYDDAFQHYAQANQSLGFHYNVASTQKEFSALKNAFSSPASSAQISNCDSDLPIFIIGMPRSGTSLIEQILASHPDVYGAGELNHMAVLVNELQRADSYPAGINNIGTESLAKLSSKYLKQISLLAPNAARIVDKMPHNFMALGLIDRLFPNAHVIHCIRDPRDTCLSIYFQPMTGNHPYTNSLQGLSDYYREYESLMRHWKQQIKIPILEVAYEDLIDQTESISRDLIGFCGLNWDAKCLEFHNNQRVVTTPTYDDVRQPIYRRSAQRWKKYQAHLGPLNALAGAIDER
;
A
#
# COMPACT_ATOMS: atom_id res chain seq x y z
N MET A 1 -36.28 20.92 29.34
CA MET A 1 -35.47 20.04 28.46
C MET A 1 -36.29 19.27 27.42
N LYS A 2 -37.32 18.48 27.77
CA LYS A 2 -38.14 17.71 26.77
C LYS A 2 -38.62 18.54 25.57
N SER A 3 -39.27 19.69 25.80
CA SER A 3 -39.76 20.59 24.74
C SER A 3 -38.69 21.07 23.75
N SER A 4 -37.44 21.30 24.18
CA SER A 4 -36.36 21.76 23.31
C SER A 4 -35.75 20.62 22.48
N ARG A 5 -35.65 19.42 23.05
CA ARG A 5 -35.15 18.22 22.37
C ARG A 5 -36.14 17.72 21.32
N ASP A 6 -37.43 17.73 21.64
CA ASP A 6 -38.51 17.39 20.69
C ASP A 6 -38.54 18.39 19.53
N LYS A 7 -38.35 19.69 19.83
CA LYS A 7 -38.22 20.73 18.80
C LYS A 7 -36.99 20.54 17.92
N PHE A 8 -35.85 20.17 18.50
CA PHE A 8 -34.64 19.85 17.74
C PHE A 8 -34.88 18.65 16.81
N GLN A 9 -35.41 17.55 17.33
CA GLN A 9 -35.73 16.35 16.52
C GLN A 9 -36.73 16.67 15.41
N GLY A 10 -37.74 17.50 15.69
CA GLY A 10 -38.71 17.96 14.69
C GLY A 10 -38.12 18.87 13.60
N LEU A 11 -37.00 19.55 13.86
CA LEU A 11 -36.26 20.30 12.84
C LEU A 11 -35.40 19.37 11.97
N ILE A 12 -34.73 18.40 12.60
CA ILE A 12 -33.94 17.37 11.91
C ILE A 12 -34.82 16.55 10.96
N SER A 13 -35.96 16.05 11.44
CA SER A 13 -36.86 15.23 10.61
C SER A 13 -37.46 15.99 9.41
N LYS A 14 -37.48 17.32 9.47
CA LYS A 14 -37.92 18.20 8.37
C LYS A 14 -36.77 18.66 7.46
N GLY A 15 -35.56 18.12 7.64
CA GLY A 15 -34.36 18.53 6.88
C GLY A 15 -33.88 19.95 7.20
N ARG A 16 -34.42 20.61 8.23
CA ARG A 16 -34.05 21.98 8.63
C ARG A 16 -32.83 21.98 9.54
N VAL A 17 -31.75 21.35 9.08
CA VAL A 17 -30.54 21.08 9.88
C VAL A 17 -29.86 22.38 10.35
N ASN A 18 -29.82 23.40 9.51
CA ASN A 18 -29.30 24.73 9.88
C ASN A 18 -30.09 25.39 11.03
N ASP A 19 -31.41 25.20 11.08
CA ASP A 19 -32.23 25.73 12.16
C ASP A 19 -32.08 24.90 13.45
N ALA A 20 -31.90 23.58 13.30
CA ALA A 20 -31.56 22.70 14.41
C ALA A 20 -30.21 23.08 15.03
N LEU A 21 -29.20 23.37 14.22
CA LEU A 21 -27.89 23.85 14.68
C LEU A 21 -28.02 25.18 15.43
N LYS A 22 -28.75 26.17 14.88
CA LYS A 22 -29.00 27.45 15.56
C LYS A 22 -29.69 27.27 16.92
N LEU A 23 -30.62 26.32 17.02
CA LEU A 23 -31.27 25.96 18.28
C LEU A 23 -30.26 25.36 19.26
N ALA A 24 -29.47 24.38 18.83
CA ALA A 24 -28.47 23.71 19.67
C ALA A 24 -27.40 24.68 20.19
N VAL A 25 -26.86 25.57 19.34
CA VAL A 25 -25.91 26.61 19.73
C VAL A 25 -26.51 27.53 20.79
N ARG A 26 -27.79 27.89 20.67
CA ARG A 26 -28.47 28.71 21.69
C ARG A 26 -28.62 27.96 23.01
N LEU A 27 -28.93 26.67 22.97
CA LEU A 27 -29.04 25.83 24.16
C LEU A 27 -27.70 25.67 24.88
N CYS A 28 -26.60 25.47 24.13
CA CYS A 28 -25.25 25.43 24.69
C CYS A 28 -24.87 26.76 25.38
N LYS A 29 -25.23 27.91 24.80
CA LYS A 29 -25.01 29.22 25.45
C LYS A 29 -25.83 29.43 26.72
N GLN A 30 -27.04 28.87 26.78
CA GLN A 30 -27.92 29.00 27.95
C GLN A 30 -27.48 28.09 29.09
N VAL A 31 -26.97 26.90 28.77
CA VAL A 31 -26.50 25.92 29.75
C VAL A 31 -25.18 25.30 29.24
N PRO A 32 -24.04 25.97 29.50
CA PRO A 32 -22.73 25.54 28.99
C PRO A 32 -22.25 24.19 29.53
N ASP A 33 -22.69 23.77 30.71
CA ASP A 33 -22.27 22.50 31.32
C ASP A 33 -23.18 21.32 30.93
N SER A 34 -24.11 21.51 29.98
CA SER A 34 -25.02 20.45 29.55
C SER A 34 -24.42 19.61 28.42
N ALA A 35 -23.93 18.42 28.77
CA ALA A 35 -23.45 17.42 27.81
C ALA A 35 -24.47 17.15 26.68
N ASP A 36 -25.75 16.99 27.04
CA ASP A 36 -26.84 16.79 26.09
C ASP A 36 -26.94 17.92 25.04
N ASN A 37 -26.83 19.19 25.44
CA ASN A 37 -26.94 20.31 24.51
C ASN A 37 -25.77 20.32 23.51
N TRP A 38 -24.56 20.04 23.97
CA TRP A 38 -23.38 19.94 23.12
C TRP A 38 -23.45 18.73 22.19
N LEU A 39 -24.02 17.61 22.62
CA LEU A 39 -24.27 16.45 21.75
C LEU A 39 -25.34 16.75 20.68
N LEU A 40 -26.36 17.57 20.97
CA LEU A 40 -27.30 18.05 19.94
C LEU A 40 -26.58 18.94 18.91
N GLN A 41 -25.67 19.80 19.35
CA GLN A 41 -24.87 20.62 18.44
C GLN A 41 -23.97 19.75 17.57
N ALA A 42 -23.25 18.78 18.18
CA ALA A 42 -22.42 17.81 17.45
C ALA A 42 -23.24 17.05 16.40
N SER A 43 -24.44 16.57 16.75
CA SER A 43 -25.32 15.86 15.82
C SER A 43 -25.75 16.73 14.62
N ALA A 44 -26.13 17.99 14.85
CA ALA A 44 -26.49 18.90 13.76
C ALA A 44 -25.28 19.26 12.88
N SER A 45 -24.11 19.46 13.49
CA SER A 45 -22.85 19.72 12.77
C SER A 45 -22.44 18.53 11.89
N ALA A 46 -22.59 17.30 12.40
CA ALA A 46 -22.31 16.07 11.64
C ALA A 46 -23.20 15.96 10.38
N GLN A 47 -24.49 16.28 10.50
CA GLN A 47 -25.40 16.30 9.34
C GLN A 47 -25.07 17.39 8.30
N LEU A 48 -24.39 18.46 8.72
CA LEU A 48 -23.89 19.51 7.83
C LEU A 48 -22.48 19.23 7.28
N GLY A 49 -21.85 18.12 7.69
CA GLY A 49 -20.48 17.77 7.30
C GLY A 49 -19.39 18.56 8.04
N ASP A 50 -19.74 19.35 9.05
CA ASP A 50 -18.78 20.14 9.84
C ASP A 50 -18.12 19.29 10.93
N MET A 51 -17.25 18.36 10.50
CA MET A 51 -16.59 17.39 11.37
C MET A 51 -15.65 18.05 12.39
N ASN A 52 -15.07 19.21 12.08
CA ASN A 52 -14.25 19.97 13.03
C ASN A 52 -15.09 20.42 14.24
N ASN A 53 -16.30 20.92 14.00
CA ASN A 53 -17.19 21.34 15.05
C ASN A 53 -17.76 20.16 15.85
N VAL A 54 -17.96 18.99 15.21
CA VAL A 54 -18.26 17.74 15.95
C VAL A 54 -17.16 17.45 16.97
N VAL A 55 -15.89 17.47 16.54
CA VAL A 55 -14.75 17.24 17.44
C VAL A 55 -14.73 18.25 18.58
N LEU A 56 -14.91 19.55 18.31
CA LEU A 56 -14.92 20.58 19.35
C LEU A 56 -16.05 20.38 20.37
N CYS A 57 -17.26 20.09 19.90
CA CYS A 57 -18.40 19.84 20.77
C CYS A 57 -18.17 18.60 21.65
N CYS A 58 -17.70 17.50 21.06
CA CYS A 58 -17.43 16.27 21.80
C CYS A 58 -16.24 16.41 22.77
N GLN A 59 -15.20 17.17 22.43
CA GLN A 59 -14.10 17.51 23.34
C GLN A 59 -14.62 18.29 24.55
N HIS A 60 -15.55 19.22 24.34
CA HIS A 60 -16.17 19.95 25.44
C HIS A 60 -17.04 19.03 26.31
N VAL A 61 -17.80 18.10 25.72
CA VAL A 61 -18.55 17.10 26.50
C VAL A 61 -17.59 16.26 27.33
N ALA A 62 -16.50 15.76 26.75
CA ALA A 62 -15.50 14.96 27.45
C ALA A 62 -14.77 15.73 28.57
N SER A 63 -14.69 17.06 28.51
CA SER A 63 -14.12 17.86 29.60
C SER A 63 -15.10 18.04 30.77
N ILE A 64 -16.41 18.00 30.51
CA ILE A 64 -17.47 18.09 31.53
C ILE A 64 -17.73 16.71 32.14
N ASP A 65 -17.81 15.69 31.28
CA ASP A 65 -18.12 14.30 31.61
C ASP A 65 -17.12 13.37 30.88
N PRO A 66 -15.99 13.05 31.53
CA PRO A 66 -14.96 12.19 30.94
C PRO A 66 -15.43 10.75 30.63
N HIS A 67 -16.53 10.30 31.22
CA HIS A 67 -17.07 8.94 31.03
C HIS A 67 -18.24 8.93 30.03
N ASN A 68 -18.38 9.99 29.22
CA ASN A 68 -19.42 10.06 28.21
C ASN A 68 -19.05 9.25 26.95
N LEU A 69 -19.56 8.01 26.85
CA LEU A 69 -19.30 7.13 25.70
C LEU A 69 -19.67 7.78 24.36
N SER A 70 -20.82 8.44 24.29
CA SER A 70 -21.30 9.08 23.05
C SER A 70 -20.37 10.19 22.58
N ALA A 71 -19.77 10.95 23.50
CA ALA A 71 -18.80 11.98 23.14
C ALA A 71 -17.53 11.39 22.56
N HIS A 72 -16.94 10.38 23.21
CA HIS A 72 -15.73 9.72 22.72
C HIS A 72 -15.95 9.00 21.39
N TYR A 73 -17.08 8.31 21.23
CA TYR A 73 -17.45 7.65 19.96
C TYR A 73 -17.63 8.66 18.82
N ASN A 74 -18.46 9.69 19.01
CA ASN A 74 -18.73 10.69 17.96
C ASN A 74 -17.47 11.50 17.62
N MET A 75 -16.62 11.77 18.61
CA MET A 75 -15.30 12.38 18.38
C MET A 75 -14.42 11.48 17.53
N ALA A 76 -14.37 10.18 17.83
CA ALA A 76 -13.56 9.21 17.09
C ALA A 76 -14.01 9.11 15.62
N VAL A 77 -15.32 9.01 15.36
CA VAL A 77 -15.90 9.00 14.01
C VAL A 77 -15.55 10.28 13.26
N ALA A 78 -15.73 11.46 13.87
CA ALA A 78 -15.39 12.73 13.23
C ALA A 78 -13.89 12.85 12.90
N LEU A 79 -13.01 12.38 13.80
CA LEU A 79 -11.57 12.35 13.58
C LEU A 79 -11.18 11.39 12.45
N GLN A 80 -11.88 10.26 12.29
CA GLN A 80 -11.70 9.36 11.13
C GLN A 80 -12.04 10.05 9.82
N HIS A 81 -13.18 10.77 9.77
CA HIS A 81 -13.57 11.54 8.58
C HIS A 81 -12.56 12.64 8.23
N LEU A 82 -11.89 13.20 9.23
CA LEU A 82 -10.81 14.18 9.06
C LEU A 82 -9.43 13.56 8.75
N GLY A 83 -9.33 12.23 8.66
CA GLY A 83 -8.07 11.52 8.41
C GLY A 83 -7.09 11.51 9.60
N GLN A 84 -7.54 11.90 10.79
CA GLN A 84 -6.71 11.98 12.00
C GLN A 84 -6.77 10.67 12.78
N PHE A 85 -6.26 9.60 12.19
CA PHE A 85 -6.49 8.22 12.64
C PHE A 85 -5.86 7.90 14.01
N GLU A 86 -4.73 8.50 14.38
CA GLU A 86 -4.12 8.32 15.70
C GLU A 86 -5.01 8.89 16.81
N ARG A 87 -5.54 10.11 16.59
CA ARG A 87 -6.46 10.75 17.53
C ARG A 87 -7.78 10.00 17.59
N ALA A 88 -8.28 9.52 16.44
CA ALA A 88 -9.47 8.69 16.39
C ALA A 88 -9.30 7.38 17.18
N LEU A 89 -8.14 6.72 17.05
CA LEU A 89 -7.82 5.50 17.78
C LEU A 89 -7.80 5.74 19.31
N GLN A 90 -7.24 6.87 19.75
CA GLN A 90 -7.28 7.26 21.17
C GLN A 90 -8.72 7.46 21.66
N ALA A 91 -9.55 8.15 20.89
CA ALA A 91 -10.95 8.40 21.24
C ALA A 91 -11.78 7.11 21.27
N TYR A 92 -11.59 6.19 20.32
CA TYR A 92 -12.25 4.88 20.37
C TYR A 92 -11.85 4.02 21.56
N ARG A 93 -10.56 4.05 21.95
CA ARG A 93 -10.09 3.33 23.14
C ARG A 93 -10.69 3.91 24.42
N ALA A 94 -10.76 5.24 24.52
CA ALA A 94 -11.43 5.89 25.64
C ALA A 94 -12.92 5.50 25.73
N ALA A 95 -13.63 5.40 24.60
CA ALA A 95 -14.99 4.90 24.58
C ALA A 95 -15.11 3.41 24.99
N LEU A 96 -14.17 2.57 24.56
CA LEU A 96 -14.13 1.14 24.89
C LEU A 96 -13.81 0.90 26.38
N ASP A 97 -12.95 1.72 26.99
CA ASP A 97 -12.60 1.61 28.41
C ASP A 97 -13.77 1.97 29.35
N ILE A 98 -14.77 2.70 28.85
CA ILE A 98 -15.98 3.09 29.60
C ILE A 98 -17.02 1.96 29.63
N ASP A 99 -17.06 1.10 28.61
CA ASP A 99 -18.18 0.17 28.39
C ASP A 99 -17.73 -1.30 28.28
N ILE A 100 -17.83 -2.01 29.40
CA ILE A 100 -17.41 -3.42 29.53
C ILE A 100 -18.56 -4.39 29.20
N ASP A 101 -19.82 -3.94 29.17
CA ASP A 101 -21.01 -4.82 29.18
C ASP A 101 -21.96 -4.68 27.96
N SER A 102 -21.71 -3.76 27.02
CA SER A 102 -22.54 -3.58 25.81
C SER A 102 -21.92 -4.13 24.50
N ASP A 103 -22.71 -4.16 23.42
CA ASP A 103 -22.25 -4.51 22.08
C ASP A 103 -21.22 -3.48 21.57
N ASN A 104 -19.94 -3.82 21.76
CA ASN A 104 -18.79 -3.02 21.34
C ASN A 104 -18.43 -3.17 19.85
N SER A 105 -19.24 -3.85 19.03
CA SER A 105 -18.90 -4.16 17.63
C SER A 105 -18.58 -2.93 16.78
N GLN A 106 -19.31 -1.83 16.95
CA GLN A 106 -19.05 -0.57 16.22
C GLN A 106 -17.74 0.10 16.64
N LEU A 107 -17.40 0.06 17.94
CA LEU A 107 -16.15 0.58 18.46
C LEU A 107 -14.96 -0.24 17.93
N LEU A 108 -15.07 -1.56 18.00
CA LEU A 108 -14.06 -2.49 17.50
C LEU A 108 -13.85 -2.34 15.99
N ASN A 109 -14.94 -2.17 15.21
CA ASN A 109 -14.88 -1.86 13.78
C ASN A 109 -14.16 -0.53 13.51
N GLY A 110 -14.45 0.52 14.30
CA GLY A 110 -13.76 1.81 14.22
C GLY A 110 -12.27 1.72 14.51
N ILE A 111 -11.88 0.99 15.57
CA ILE A 111 -10.49 0.72 15.93
C ILE A 111 -9.77 -0.04 14.80
N ALA A 112 -10.40 -1.08 14.26
CA ALA A 112 -9.85 -1.86 13.16
C ALA A 112 -9.59 -1.00 11.91
N LEU A 113 -10.52 -0.10 11.57
CA LEU A 113 -10.36 0.84 10.47
C LEU A 113 -9.21 1.82 10.71
N CYS A 114 -9.05 2.35 11.92
CA CYS A 114 -7.92 3.21 12.26
C CYS A 114 -6.60 2.45 12.10
N HIS A 115 -6.49 1.22 12.62
CA HIS A 115 -5.30 0.39 12.43
C HIS A 115 -5.00 0.18 10.95
N LEU A 116 -5.99 -0.18 10.14
CA LEU A 116 -5.82 -0.35 8.69
C LEU A 116 -5.28 0.92 8.01
N ARG A 117 -5.81 2.09 8.36
CA ARG A 117 -5.40 3.38 7.77
C ARG A 117 -4.01 3.83 8.23
N LEU A 118 -3.66 3.59 9.50
CA LEU A 118 -2.33 3.82 10.04
C LEU A 118 -1.29 2.85 9.47
N GLY A 119 -1.70 1.63 9.10
CA GLY A 119 -0.84 0.63 8.47
C GLY A 119 -0.25 1.07 7.13
N LEU A 120 -0.87 2.02 6.44
CA LEU A 120 -0.43 2.47 5.10
C LEU A 120 0.91 3.26 5.11
N THR A 121 1.49 3.59 6.27
CA THR A 121 2.62 4.53 6.34
C THR A 121 3.98 3.93 6.70
N ALA A 122 4.07 2.80 7.44
CA ALA A 122 5.34 2.06 7.67
C ALA A 122 5.19 0.75 8.48
N GLU A 123 4.06 0.54 9.16
CA GLU A 123 3.83 -0.61 10.06
C GLU A 123 2.74 -1.56 9.53
N ALA A 124 2.55 -1.60 8.21
CA ALA A 124 1.41 -2.23 7.53
C ALA A 124 1.07 -3.62 8.06
N HIS A 125 2.06 -4.49 8.24
CA HIS A 125 1.82 -5.88 8.64
C HIS A 125 1.37 -6.01 10.11
N SER A 126 1.98 -5.24 11.03
CA SER A 126 1.56 -5.26 12.44
C SER A 126 0.17 -4.67 12.61
N GLN A 127 -0.08 -3.55 11.91
CA GLN A 127 -1.36 -2.86 11.95
C GLN A 127 -2.47 -3.68 11.26
N ALA A 128 -2.15 -4.41 10.19
CA ALA A 128 -3.06 -5.37 9.54
C ALA A 128 -3.49 -6.48 10.50
N LYS A 129 -2.55 -7.08 11.25
CA LYS A 129 -2.89 -8.08 12.29
C LYS A 129 -3.77 -7.51 13.39
N SER A 130 -3.45 -6.30 13.86
CA SER A 130 -4.30 -5.61 14.83
C SER A 130 -5.70 -5.32 14.26
N ALA A 131 -5.80 -4.89 13.00
CA ALA A 131 -7.07 -4.63 12.34
C ALA A 131 -7.89 -5.92 12.20
N GLU A 132 -7.30 -7.01 11.71
CA GLU A 132 -7.94 -8.31 11.58
C GLU A 132 -8.49 -8.79 12.93
N SER A 133 -7.69 -8.74 14.00
CA SER A 133 -8.12 -9.16 15.33
C SER A 133 -9.33 -8.36 15.83
N HIS A 134 -9.36 -7.05 15.60
CA HIS A 134 -10.50 -6.21 16.02
C HIS A 134 -11.73 -6.43 15.15
N TYR A 135 -11.59 -6.66 13.83
CA TYR A 135 -12.74 -7.04 12.99
C TYR A 135 -13.34 -8.38 13.40
N LEU A 136 -12.51 -9.37 13.72
CA LEU A 136 -13.00 -10.67 14.20
C LEU A 136 -13.79 -10.52 15.50
N LYS A 137 -13.26 -9.78 16.49
CA LYS A 137 -14.00 -9.48 17.73
C LYS A 137 -15.30 -8.70 17.48
N ALA A 138 -15.31 -7.79 16.51
CA ALA A 138 -16.53 -7.07 16.14
C ALA A 138 -17.60 -8.01 15.59
N LEU A 139 -17.19 -9.01 14.79
CA LEU A 139 -18.09 -10.03 14.23
C LEU A 139 -18.47 -11.12 15.25
N GLU A 140 -17.66 -11.36 16.27
CA GLU A 140 -18.04 -12.20 17.42
C GLU A 140 -19.17 -11.54 18.22
N ALA A 141 -19.07 -10.23 18.46
CA ALA A 141 -20.11 -9.46 19.14
C ALA A 141 -21.39 -9.34 18.29
N THR A 142 -21.24 -8.94 17.02
CA THR A 142 -22.35 -8.78 16.09
C THR A 142 -22.05 -9.46 14.75
N PRO A 143 -22.43 -10.74 14.61
CA PRO A 143 -22.17 -11.51 13.40
C PRO A 143 -22.70 -10.86 12.14
N GLU A 144 -23.85 -10.20 12.16
CA GLU A 144 -24.42 -9.61 10.94
C GLU A 144 -23.90 -8.18 10.63
N LEU A 145 -22.81 -7.73 11.28
CA LEU A 145 -22.22 -6.42 11.03
C LEU A 145 -21.55 -6.35 9.64
N ALA A 146 -22.33 -5.90 8.65
CA ALA A 146 -21.92 -5.87 7.25
C ALA A 146 -20.65 -5.03 7.00
N SER A 147 -20.51 -3.89 7.66
CA SER A 147 -19.34 -3.01 7.53
C SER A 147 -18.04 -3.70 7.96
N ALA A 148 -18.03 -4.34 9.12
CA ALA A 148 -16.86 -5.09 9.61
C ALA A 148 -16.54 -6.28 8.71
N ARG A 149 -17.56 -7.03 8.25
CA ARG A 149 -17.37 -8.17 7.35
C ARG A 149 -16.78 -7.75 6.00
N GLY A 150 -17.30 -6.70 5.39
CA GLY A 150 -16.79 -6.21 4.09
C GLY A 150 -15.35 -5.70 4.20
N GLN A 151 -15.04 -4.98 5.28
CA GLN A 151 -13.69 -4.49 5.52
C GLN A 151 -12.69 -5.60 5.86
N LEU A 152 -13.11 -6.63 6.60
CA LEU A 152 -12.31 -7.83 6.83
C LEU A 152 -12.02 -8.58 5.53
N GLY A 153 -13.03 -8.80 4.68
CA GLY A 153 -12.83 -9.42 3.37
C GLY A 153 -11.83 -8.66 2.49
N ARG A 154 -11.92 -7.32 2.46
CA ARG A 154 -10.95 -6.47 1.73
C ARG A 154 -9.54 -6.55 2.32
N LEU A 155 -9.41 -6.55 3.65
CA LEU A 155 -8.12 -6.72 4.33
C LEU A 155 -7.50 -8.08 3.99
N LEU A 156 -8.28 -9.17 4.08
CA LEU A 156 -7.81 -10.52 3.75
C LEU A 156 -7.38 -10.63 2.28
N SER A 157 -8.12 -10.00 1.36
CA SER A 157 -7.75 -9.91 -0.06
C SER A 157 -6.41 -9.19 -0.25
N ALA A 158 -6.20 -8.06 0.43
CA ALA A 158 -4.94 -7.32 0.40
C ALA A 158 -3.76 -8.11 1.01
N LEU A 159 -4.04 -9.06 1.91
CA LEU A 159 -3.07 -10.00 2.47
C LEU A 159 -2.86 -11.27 1.63
N GLY A 160 -3.52 -11.37 0.46
CA GLY A 160 -3.47 -12.57 -0.40
C GLY A 160 -4.25 -13.78 0.11
N ARG A 161 -5.06 -13.62 1.16
CA ARG A 161 -5.92 -14.67 1.75
C ARG A 161 -7.29 -14.69 1.06
N TYR A 162 -7.29 -14.89 -0.25
CA TYR A 162 -8.46 -14.75 -1.10
C TYR A 162 -9.58 -15.73 -0.74
N THR A 163 -9.28 -17.01 -0.51
CA THR A 163 -10.29 -18.01 -0.10
C THR A 163 -11.07 -17.58 1.17
N GLU A 164 -10.40 -17.02 2.18
CA GLU A 164 -11.08 -16.52 3.39
C GLU A 164 -11.88 -15.24 3.11
N ALA A 165 -11.33 -14.34 2.28
CA ALA A 165 -12.04 -13.14 1.84
C ALA A 165 -13.36 -13.47 1.12
N ARG A 166 -13.34 -14.48 0.23
CA ARG A 166 -14.51 -14.93 -0.53
C ARG A 166 -15.66 -15.35 0.38
N SER A 167 -15.38 -16.14 1.42
CA SER A 167 -16.39 -16.54 2.42
C SER A 167 -17.11 -15.33 3.05
N HIS A 168 -16.37 -14.26 3.36
CA HIS A 168 -16.95 -13.02 3.88
C HIS A 168 -17.79 -12.28 2.83
N PHE A 169 -17.33 -12.20 1.57
CA PHE A 169 -18.09 -11.56 0.50
C PHE A 169 -19.36 -12.33 0.13
N GLU A 170 -19.30 -13.65 0.00
CA GLU A 170 -20.45 -14.52 -0.27
C GLU A 170 -21.53 -14.36 0.81
N ARG A 171 -21.16 -14.24 2.08
CA ARG A 171 -22.10 -14.00 3.17
C ARG A 171 -22.78 -12.63 3.09
N LEU A 172 -22.09 -11.59 2.59
CA LEU A 172 -22.71 -10.28 2.34
C LEU A 172 -23.68 -10.33 1.15
N LEU A 173 -23.34 -11.06 0.09
CA LEU A 173 -24.20 -11.19 -1.08
C LEU A 173 -25.47 -12.01 -0.81
N GLN A 174 -25.51 -12.83 0.25
CA GLN A 174 -26.75 -13.47 0.70
C GLN A 174 -27.81 -12.47 1.17
N THR A 175 -27.41 -11.32 1.71
CA THR A 175 -28.33 -10.28 2.20
C THR A 175 -28.58 -9.19 1.17
N ASN A 176 -27.55 -8.81 0.41
CA ASN A 176 -27.67 -7.86 -0.71
C ASN A 176 -27.00 -8.42 -1.97
N PRO A 177 -27.72 -9.21 -2.80
CA PRO A 177 -27.16 -9.84 -3.99
C PRO A 177 -26.66 -8.87 -5.07
N ALA A 178 -27.12 -7.61 -5.05
CA ALA A 178 -26.76 -6.58 -6.02
C ALA A 178 -25.82 -5.50 -5.43
N ASP A 179 -25.02 -5.86 -4.42
CA ASP A 179 -23.97 -4.99 -3.90
C ASP A 179 -22.75 -5.02 -4.84
N PHE A 180 -22.70 -4.10 -5.81
CA PHE A 180 -21.67 -4.09 -6.86
C PHE A 180 -20.24 -3.96 -6.34
N GLU A 181 -20.05 -3.33 -5.18
CA GLU A 181 -18.75 -3.26 -4.51
C GLU A 181 -18.27 -4.65 -4.07
N ILE A 182 -19.17 -5.43 -3.49
CA ILE A 182 -18.87 -6.78 -2.99
C ILE A 182 -18.81 -7.78 -4.15
N VAL A 183 -19.68 -7.65 -5.15
CA VAL A 183 -19.61 -8.45 -6.39
C VAL A 183 -18.26 -8.27 -7.07
N SER A 184 -17.81 -7.01 -7.24
CA SER A 184 -16.50 -6.68 -7.79
C SER A 184 -15.36 -7.29 -6.96
N ALA A 185 -15.39 -7.13 -5.64
CA ALA A 185 -14.36 -7.68 -4.75
C ALA A 185 -14.30 -9.22 -4.76
N LEU A 186 -15.46 -9.90 -4.85
CA LEU A 186 -15.53 -11.36 -4.95
C LEU A 186 -14.97 -11.84 -6.30
N SER A 187 -15.37 -11.20 -7.41
CA SER A 187 -14.85 -11.50 -8.74
C SER A 187 -13.33 -11.34 -8.81
N LEU A 188 -12.80 -10.22 -8.30
CA LEU A 188 -11.36 -9.97 -8.27
C LEU A 188 -10.62 -10.97 -7.38
N SER A 189 -11.25 -11.47 -6.30
CA SER A 189 -10.63 -12.53 -5.48
C SER A 189 -10.46 -13.85 -6.24
N TYR A 190 -11.43 -14.23 -7.07
CA TYR A 190 -11.31 -15.40 -7.96
C TYR A 190 -10.26 -15.19 -9.06
N GLU A 191 -10.22 -13.99 -9.64
CA GLU A 191 -9.22 -13.60 -10.65
C GLU A 191 -7.79 -13.75 -10.15
N GLN A 192 -7.50 -13.30 -8.91
CA GLN A 192 -6.17 -13.40 -8.31
C GLN A 192 -5.73 -14.86 -8.06
N GLU A 193 -6.67 -15.76 -7.81
CA GLU A 193 -6.43 -17.21 -7.70
C GLU A 193 -6.33 -17.91 -9.07
N GLY A 194 -6.54 -17.19 -10.18
CA GLY A 194 -6.54 -17.73 -11.54
C GLY A 194 -7.83 -18.44 -11.95
N GLU A 195 -8.89 -18.34 -11.13
CA GLU A 195 -10.19 -18.96 -11.38
C GLU A 195 -11.09 -18.04 -12.23
N TYR A 196 -10.64 -17.74 -13.46
CA TYR A 196 -11.27 -16.75 -14.34
C TYR A 196 -12.72 -17.09 -14.72
N ASP A 197 -13.05 -18.38 -14.91
CA ASP A 197 -14.40 -18.81 -15.25
C ASP A 197 -15.41 -18.54 -14.11
N LYS A 198 -14.99 -18.73 -12.85
CA LYS A 198 -15.83 -18.38 -11.70
C LYS A 198 -15.95 -16.86 -11.55
N ALA A 199 -14.85 -16.14 -11.77
CA ALA A 199 -14.86 -14.69 -11.71
C ALA A 199 -15.88 -14.10 -12.71
N ILE A 200 -15.92 -14.61 -13.95
CA ILE A 200 -16.89 -14.14 -14.94
C ILE A 200 -18.33 -14.58 -14.60
N GLU A 201 -18.54 -15.79 -14.07
CA GLU A 201 -19.87 -16.27 -13.64
C GLU A 201 -20.49 -15.34 -12.59
N ILE A 202 -19.68 -14.78 -11.69
CA ILE A 202 -20.12 -13.79 -10.68
C ILE A 202 -20.54 -12.45 -11.32
N LEU A 203 -19.88 -12.02 -12.39
CA LEU A 203 -20.17 -10.75 -13.06
C LEU A 203 -21.29 -10.85 -14.10
N ASP A 204 -21.41 -11.98 -14.80
CA ASP A 204 -22.32 -12.22 -15.93
C ASP A 204 -23.76 -11.72 -15.70
N PRO A 205 -24.40 -11.94 -14.53
CA PRO A 205 -25.75 -11.44 -14.26
C PRO A 205 -25.91 -9.91 -14.37
N PHE A 206 -24.80 -9.16 -14.25
CA PHE A 206 -24.78 -7.70 -14.22
C PHE A 206 -24.27 -7.09 -15.54
N MET A 207 -23.63 -7.89 -16.39
CA MET A 207 -22.95 -7.44 -17.62
C MET A 207 -23.88 -6.90 -18.72
N ASP A 208 -25.18 -7.21 -18.69
CA ASP A 208 -26.13 -6.69 -19.70
C ASP A 208 -26.86 -5.42 -19.25
N LYS A 209 -27.10 -5.28 -17.94
CA LYS A 209 -28.01 -4.26 -17.38
C LYS A 209 -27.31 -3.18 -16.55
N HIS A 210 -26.11 -3.46 -16.08
CA HIS A 210 -25.38 -2.62 -15.12
C HIS A 210 -23.96 -2.29 -15.61
N THR A 211 -23.75 -2.29 -16.93
CA THR A 211 -22.48 -1.93 -17.60
C THR A 211 -21.94 -0.54 -17.28
N HIS A 212 -22.82 0.35 -16.83
CA HIS A 212 -22.48 1.71 -16.40
C HIS A 212 -21.96 1.78 -14.95
N SER A 213 -22.05 0.68 -14.18
CA SER A 213 -21.55 0.62 -12.81
C SER A 213 -20.03 0.48 -12.82
N ALA A 214 -19.32 1.47 -12.28
CA ALA A 214 -17.87 1.48 -12.27
C ALA A 214 -17.23 0.24 -11.61
N PRO A 215 -17.69 -0.25 -10.43
CA PRO A 215 -17.14 -1.47 -9.83
C PRO A 215 -17.25 -2.71 -10.72
N ILE A 216 -18.36 -2.86 -11.45
CA ILE A 216 -18.59 -3.99 -12.38
C ILE A 216 -17.72 -3.83 -13.63
N ALA A 217 -17.70 -2.65 -14.24
CA ALA A 217 -16.89 -2.37 -15.42
C ALA A 217 -15.39 -2.59 -15.15
N LEU A 218 -14.89 -2.17 -13.98
CA LEU A 218 -13.51 -2.39 -13.56
C LEU A 218 -13.18 -3.87 -13.33
N ALA A 219 -14.06 -4.61 -12.64
CA ALA A 219 -13.87 -6.06 -12.45
C ALA A 219 -13.87 -6.82 -13.78
N PHE A 220 -14.78 -6.45 -14.70
CA PHE A 220 -14.82 -7.05 -16.03
C PHE A 220 -13.57 -6.72 -16.84
N ALA A 221 -13.08 -5.48 -16.78
CA ALA A 221 -11.84 -5.09 -17.45
C ALA A 221 -10.62 -5.87 -16.98
N ALA A 222 -10.56 -6.28 -15.70
CA ALA A 222 -9.51 -7.15 -15.19
C ALA A 222 -9.56 -8.55 -15.84
N LEU A 223 -10.75 -9.08 -16.10
CA LEU A 223 -10.97 -10.40 -16.72
C LEU A 223 -10.91 -10.39 -18.26
N ALA A 224 -11.13 -9.24 -18.88
CA ALA A 224 -11.33 -9.11 -20.33
C ALA A 224 -10.16 -9.68 -21.15
N ILE A 225 -8.93 -9.56 -20.64
CA ILE A 225 -7.71 -10.09 -21.30
C ILE A 225 -7.74 -11.62 -21.37
N HIS A 226 -8.25 -12.29 -20.34
CA HIS A 226 -8.32 -13.75 -20.29
C HIS A 226 -9.46 -14.30 -21.13
N GLN A 227 -10.53 -13.50 -21.30
CA GLN A 227 -11.72 -13.87 -22.05
C GLN A 227 -11.72 -13.36 -23.51
N HIS A 228 -10.67 -12.66 -23.94
CA HIS A 228 -10.59 -11.99 -25.26
C HIS A 228 -11.77 -11.04 -25.52
N LYS A 229 -12.18 -10.28 -24.49
CA LYS A 229 -13.30 -9.32 -24.50
C LYS A 229 -12.85 -7.87 -24.32
N GLU A 230 -11.64 -7.53 -24.73
CA GLU A 230 -11.03 -6.22 -24.48
C GLU A 230 -11.84 -5.06 -25.08
N THR A 231 -12.35 -5.21 -26.30
CA THR A 231 -13.17 -4.18 -26.97
C THR A 231 -14.47 -3.90 -26.19
N GLU A 232 -15.10 -4.94 -25.67
CA GLU A 232 -16.32 -4.81 -24.87
C GLU A 232 -16.03 -4.11 -23.53
N ALA A 233 -14.93 -4.48 -22.87
CA ALA A 233 -14.53 -3.87 -21.62
C ALA A 233 -14.18 -2.38 -21.76
N ILE A 234 -13.50 -2.00 -22.85
CA ILE A 234 -13.24 -0.59 -23.19
C ILE A 234 -14.57 0.19 -23.30
N ALA A 235 -15.56 -0.36 -24.01
CA ALA A 235 -16.86 0.30 -24.18
C ALA A 235 -17.62 0.47 -22.85
N HIS A 236 -17.59 -0.53 -21.96
CA HIS A 236 -18.21 -0.44 -20.63
C HIS A 236 -17.51 0.60 -19.75
N LEU A 237 -16.17 0.62 -19.73
CA LEU A 237 -15.40 1.61 -18.99
C LEU A 237 -15.64 3.04 -19.49
N GLN A 238 -15.70 3.26 -20.82
CA GLN A 238 -16.03 4.56 -21.40
C GLN A 238 -17.44 5.00 -21.00
N THR A 239 -18.42 4.11 -21.09
CA THR A 239 -19.81 4.38 -20.67
C THR A 239 -19.90 4.74 -19.19
N SER A 240 -19.11 4.08 -18.34
CA SER A 240 -19.03 4.36 -16.91
C SER A 240 -18.39 5.73 -16.65
N LEU A 241 -17.34 6.10 -17.40
CA LEU A 241 -16.60 7.35 -17.21
C LEU A 241 -17.49 8.60 -17.41
N ASP A 242 -18.47 8.53 -18.32
CA ASP A 242 -19.42 9.62 -18.60
C ASP A 242 -20.48 9.84 -17.50
N ARG A 243 -20.47 9.03 -16.43
CA ARG A 243 -21.46 9.08 -15.34
C ARG A 243 -20.91 9.79 -14.10
N THR A 244 -21.72 10.68 -13.53
CA THR A 244 -21.38 11.39 -12.29
C THR A 244 -21.16 10.45 -11.10
N GLU A 245 -21.87 9.31 -11.05
CA GLU A 245 -21.74 8.31 -9.99
C GLU A 245 -20.37 7.62 -9.99
N SER A 246 -19.64 7.66 -11.11
CA SER A 246 -18.30 7.09 -11.24
C SER A 246 -17.20 7.96 -10.65
N GLN A 247 -17.53 9.15 -10.13
CA GLN A 247 -16.53 10.10 -9.62
C GLN A 247 -15.50 9.49 -8.65
N PRO A 248 -15.85 8.55 -7.74
CA PRO A 248 -14.87 7.88 -6.88
C PRO A 248 -13.89 6.96 -7.62
N TYR A 249 -14.25 6.49 -8.82
CA TYR A 249 -13.54 5.46 -9.60
C TYR A 249 -12.89 6.01 -10.88
N VAL A 250 -13.03 7.31 -11.18
CA VAL A 250 -12.51 7.92 -12.42
C VAL A 250 -11.03 7.61 -12.64
N THR A 251 -10.23 7.68 -11.58
CA THR A 251 -8.79 7.37 -11.63
C THR A 251 -8.55 5.92 -12.03
N ASP A 252 -9.26 4.97 -11.41
CA ASP A 252 -9.12 3.53 -11.68
C ASP A 252 -9.60 3.19 -13.10
N ILE A 253 -10.69 3.82 -13.56
CA ILE A 253 -11.22 3.66 -14.92
C ILE A 253 -10.17 4.11 -15.95
N HIS A 254 -9.52 5.25 -15.74
CA HIS A 254 -8.47 5.72 -16.64
C HIS A 254 -7.24 4.80 -16.66
N PHE A 255 -6.81 4.28 -15.50
CA PHE A 255 -5.73 3.27 -15.49
C PHE A 255 -6.13 1.99 -16.22
N ALA A 256 -7.36 1.51 -16.06
CA ALA A 256 -7.87 0.33 -16.75
C ALA A 256 -7.98 0.54 -18.27
N LEU A 257 -8.51 1.67 -18.72
CA LEU A 257 -8.55 2.05 -20.14
C LEU A 257 -7.14 2.14 -20.73
N GLY A 258 -6.20 2.80 -20.05
CA GLY A 258 -4.80 2.87 -20.48
C GLY A 258 -4.18 1.47 -20.65
N LYS A 259 -4.46 0.54 -19.72
CA LYS A 259 -3.98 -0.85 -19.79
C LYS A 259 -4.53 -1.59 -21.01
N LEU A 260 -5.84 -1.51 -21.26
CA LEU A 260 -6.47 -2.21 -22.37
C LEU A 260 -6.02 -1.64 -23.74
N LEU A 261 -5.96 -0.33 -23.88
CA LEU A 261 -5.52 0.34 -25.11
C LEU A 261 -4.04 0.12 -25.42
N ASP A 262 -3.17 0.04 -24.40
CA ASP A 262 -1.77 -0.35 -24.59
C ASP A 262 -1.64 -1.74 -25.22
N ARG A 263 -2.49 -2.69 -24.80
CA ARG A 263 -2.50 -4.04 -25.39
C ARG A 263 -3.01 -4.06 -26.82
N ASP A 264 -3.97 -3.18 -27.14
CA ASP A 264 -4.46 -2.98 -28.50
C ASP A 264 -3.48 -2.16 -29.39
N ASN A 265 -2.32 -1.78 -28.84
CA ASN A 265 -1.31 -0.96 -29.49
C ASN A 265 -1.76 0.48 -29.82
N ALA A 266 -2.86 0.95 -29.22
CA ALA A 266 -3.33 2.33 -29.28
C ALA A 266 -2.54 3.21 -28.29
N TYR A 267 -1.23 3.35 -28.53
CA TYR A 267 -0.30 3.92 -27.55
C TYR A 267 -0.57 5.39 -27.20
N ASP A 268 -0.99 6.21 -28.17
CA ASP A 268 -1.30 7.62 -27.94
C ASP A 268 -2.52 7.78 -27.03
N ASP A 269 -3.61 7.06 -27.32
CA ASP A 269 -4.84 7.07 -26.52
C ASP A 269 -4.61 6.46 -25.12
N ALA A 270 -3.84 5.36 -25.06
CA ALA A 270 -3.43 4.75 -23.81
C ALA A 270 -2.68 5.76 -22.92
N PHE A 271 -1.73 6.51 -23.50
CA PHE A 271 -0.96 7.50 -22.75
C PHE A 271 -1.84 8.65 -22.25
N GLN A 272 -2.81 9.11 -23.04
CA GLN A 272 -3.76 10.14 -22.61
C GLN A 272 -4.53 9.72 -21.36
N HIS A 273 -5.03 8.48 -21.32
CA HIS A 273 -5.71 7.96 -20.13
C HIS A 273 -4.77 7.80 -18.94
N TYR A 274 -3.54 7.30 -19.12
CA TYR A 274 -2.57 7.28 -18.04
C TYR A 274 -2.25 8.69 -17.50
N ALA A 275 -2.17 9.70 -18.38
CA ALA A 275 -1.95 11.08 -17.97
C ALA A 275 -3.14 11.64 -17.16
N GLN A 276 -4.38 11.37 -17.60
CA GLN A 276 -5.59 11.74 -16.87
C GLN A 276 -5.67 11.06 -15.49
N ALA A 277 -5.36 9.76 -15.42
CA ALA A 277 -5.33 9.01 -14.16
C ALA A 277 -4.31 9.58 -13.17
N ASN A 278 -3.11 9.89 -13.64
CA ASN A 278 -2.07 10.45 -12.78
C ASN A 278 -2.39 11.88 -12.34
N GLN A 279 -3.03 12.69 -13.20
CA GLN A 279 -3.48 14.02 -12.85
C GLN A 279 -4.55 14.01 -11.74
N SER A 280 -5.47 13.04 -11.77
CA SER A 280 -6.55 12.94 -10.77
C SER A 280 -6.07 12.52 -9.37
N LEU A 281 -4.85 11.97 -9.24
CA LEU A 281 -4.26 11.65 -7.93
C LEU A 281 -3.97 12.89 -7.07
N GLY A 282 -3.80 14.07 -7.68
CA GLY A 282 -3.80 15.37 -7.00
C GLY A 282 -2.61 15.70 -6.06
N PHE A 283 -1.68 14.78 -5.82
CA PHE A 283 -0.48 15.06 -5.02
C PHE A 283 0.63 15.74 -5.85
N HIS A 284 1.50 16.49 -5.18
CA HIS A 284 2.59 17.23 -5.80
C HIS A 284 3.93 16.81 -5.21
N TYR A 285 4.86 16.41 -6.07
CA TYR A 285 6.20 16.04 -5.68
C TYR A 285 7.10 17.26 -5.51
N ASN A 286 7.89 17.29 -4.43
CA ASN A 286 8.94 18.28 -4.21
C ASN A 286 10.31 17.60 -4.19
N VAL A 287 11.05 17.73 -5.29
CA VAL A 287 12.42 17.18 -5.43
C VAL A 287 13.37 17.69 -4.34
N ALA A 288 13.22 18.93 -3.86
CA ALA A 288 14.10 19.49 -2.84
C ALA A 288 14.01 18.73 -1.51
N SER A 289 12.84 18.16 -1.18
CA SER A 289 12.67 17.31 0.01
C SER A 289 13.50 16.02 -0.11
N THR A 290 13.42 15.34 -1.27
CA THR A 290 14.21 14.14 -1.55
C THR A 290 15.70 14.44 -1.60
N GLN A 291 16.11 15.53 -2.24
CA GLN A 291 17.50 15.98 -2.25
C GLN A 291 18.05 16.21 -0.85
N LYS A 292 17.26 16.85 0.03
CA LYS A 292 17.64 17.08 1.42
C LYS A 292 17.81 15.75 2.17
N GLU A 293 16.85 14.84 2.04
CA GLU A 293 16.89 13.52 2.67
C GLU A 293 18.09 12.69 2.21
N PHE A 294 18.29 12.59 0.89
CA PHE A 294 19.37 11.79 0.31
C PHE A 294 20.73 12.41 0.61
N SER A 295 20.83 13.73 0.69
CA SER A 295 22.05 14.41 1.12
C SER A 295 22.35 14.16 2.59
N ALA A 296 21.33 14.11 3.46
CA ALA A 296 21.51 13.75 4.87
C ALA A 296 22.03 12.31 5.04
N LEU A 297 21.51 11.36 4.24
CA LEU A 297 22.04 10.00 4.16
C LEU A 297 23.50 10.02 3.71
N LYS A 298 23.80 10.61 2.54
CA LYS A 298 25.17 10.68 2.03
C LYS A 298 26.14 11.24 3.07
N ASN A 299 25.79 12.37 3.69
CA ASN A 299 26.62 13.03 4.71
C ASN A 299 26.87 12.15 5.94
N ALA A 300 25.86 11.42 6.43
CA ALA A 300 25.99 10.55 7.59
C ALA A 300 26.96 9.37 7.34
N PHE A 301 27.12 8.98 6.09
CA PHE A 301 27.92 7.84 5.64
C PHE A 301 29.13 8.24 4.76
N SER A 302 29.59 9.50 4.81
CA SER A 302 30.74 10.00 4.05
C SER A 302 32.12 9.62 4.60
N SER A 303 32.22 9.14 5.84
CA SER A 303 33.51 8.80 6.47
C SER A 303 33.96 7.39 6.09
N PRO A 304 35.28 7.13 5.92
CA PRO A 304 35.76 5.82 5.49
C PRO A 304 35.26 4.72 6.41
N ALA A 305 34.64 3.70 5.82
CA ALA A 305 33.95 2.63 6.52
C ALA A 305 34.84 1.84 7.51
N SER A 306 36.17 2.00 7.44
CA SER A 306 37.14 1.35 8.33
C SER A 306 37.03 1.76 9.80
N SER A 307 36.44 2.92 10.13
CA SER A 307 36.21 3.36 11.52
C SER A 307 34.76 3.23 11.99
N ALA A 308 33.85 2.76 11.13
CA ALA A 308 32.43 2.65 11.46
C ALA A 308 32.18 1.46 12.40
N GLN A 309 31.38 1.68 13.45
CA GLN A 309 30.87 0.61 14.29
C GLN A 309 29.91 -0.27 13.48
N ILE A 310 30.09 -1.58 13.57
CA ILE A 310 29.23 -2.60 12.97
C ILE A 310 28.69 -3.51 14.07
N SER A 311 27.60 -4.21 13.78
CA SER A 311 27.08 -5.31 14.59
C SER A 311 28.08 -6.47 14.58
N ASN A 312 28.11 -7.26 15.66
CA ASN A 312 28.80 -8.55 15.72
C ASN A 312 27.92 -9.71 15.20
N CYS A 313 26.92 -9.41 14.38
CA CYS A 313 26.07 -10.42 13.75
C CYS A 313 26.87 -11.25 12.75
N ASP A 314 26.77 -12.57 12.87
CA ASP A 314 27.43 -13.57 12.02
C ASP A 314 26.45 -14.31 11.09
N SER A 315 25.21 -13.83 10.99
CA SER A 315 24.16 -14.50 10.22
C SER A 315 24.29 -14.22 8.72
N ASP A 316 24.28 -15.30 7.93
CA ASP A 316 24.16 -15.24 6.47
C ASP A 316 22.71 -15.20 6.00
N LEU A 317 21.74 -15.28 6.91
CA LEU A 317 20.32 -15.48 6.58
C LEU A 317 19.75 -14.46 5.57
N PRO A 318 19.94 -13.13 5.73
CA PRO A 318 19.26 -12.17 4.86
C PRO A 318 19.92 -12.02 3.48
N ILE A 319 19.09 -12.00 2.45
CA ILE A 319 19.40 -11.49 1.11
C ILE A 319 18.49 -10.29 0.87
N PHE A 320 19.06 -9.15 0.47
CA PHE A 320 18.28 -7.96 0.14
C PHE A 320 18.22 -7.77 -1.37
N ILE A 321 17.01 -7.68 -1.93
CA ILE A 321 16.80 -7.27 -3.32
C ILE A 321 16.31 -5.82 -3.33
N ILE A 322 17.12 -4.93 -3.90
CA ILE A 322 16.86 -3.50 -3.97
C ILE A 322 16.80 -3.00 -5.41
N GLY A 323 16.22 -1.83 -5.61
CA GLY A 323 16.06 -1.23 -6.93
C GLY A 323 15.03 -0.12 -6.93
N MET A 324 14.79 0.45 -8.11
CA MET A 324 13.53 1.15 -8.33
C MET A 324 12.37 0.14 -8.41
N PRO A 325 11.16 0.50 -7.96
CA PRO A 325 9.97 -0.30 -8.27
C PRO A 325 9.91 -0.60 -9.78
N ARG A 326 9.45 -1.79 -10.16
CA ARG A 326 9.35 -2.22 -11.57
C ARG A 326 10.69 -2.39 -12.31
N SER A 327 11.83 -2.44 -11.62
CA SER A 327 13.14 -2.73 -12.24
C SER A 327 13.48 -4.22 -12.41
N GLY A 328 12.54 -5.13 -12.13
CA GLY A 328 12.74 -6.59 -12.25
C GLY A 328 12.98 -7.33 -10.93
N THR A 329 12.87 -6.64 -9.79
CA THR A 329 13.08 -7.21 -8.45
C THR A 329 12.26 -8.48 -8.16
N SER A 330 10.99 -8.52 -8.60
CA SER A 330 10.14 -9.71 -8.41
C SER A 330 10.60 -10.93 -9.22
N LEU A 331 11.14 -10.74 -10.43
CA LEU A 331 11.64 -11.86 -11.24
C LEU A 331 12.87 -12.49 -10.58
N ILE A 332 13.79 -11.66 -10.09
CA ILE A 332 14.98 -12.12 -9.37
C ILE A 332 14.59 -12.84 -8.09
N GLU A 333 13.64 -12.30 -7.32
CA GLU A 333 13.12 -12.98 -6.14
C GLU A 333 12.52 -14.35 -6.50
N GLN A 334 11.75 -14.44 -7.58
CA GLN A 334 11.12 -15.68 -8.01
C GLN A 334 12.15 -16.75 -8.41
N ILE A 335 13.24 -16.34 -9.10
CA ILE A 335 14.36 -17.22 -9.44
C ILE A 335 15.01 -17.75 -8.16
N LEU A 336 15.38 -16.87 -7.22
CA LEU A 336 16.01 -17.26 -5.96
C LEU A 336 15.10 -18.16 -5.12
N ALA A 337 13.82 -17.78 -4.95
CA ALA A 337 12.84 -18.50 -4.14
C ALA A 337 12.42 -19.86 -4.72
N SER A 338 12.88 -20.20 -5.92
CA SER A 338 12.71 -21.53 -6.51
C SER A 338 13.81 -22.51 -6.08
N HIS A 339 14.90 -22.00 -5.49
CA HIS A 339 15.92 -22.81 -4.85
C HIS A 339 15.39 -23.42 -3.53
N PRO A 340 15.64 -24.71 -3.23
CA PRO A 340 15.07 -25.39 -2.05
C PRO A 340 15.47 -24.77 -0.71
N ASP A 341 16.65 -24.16 -0.62
CA ASP A 341 17.16 -23.55 0.62
C ASP A 341 16.82 -22.05 0.78
N VAL A 342 16.10 -21.47 -0.16
CA VAL A 342 15.77 -20.04 -0.18
C VAL A 342 14.29 -19.84 0.05
N TYR A 343 13.96 -19.03 1.05
CA TYR A 343 12.62 -18.52 1.22
C TYR A 343 12.52 -17.09 0.71
N GLY A 344 11.70 -16.87 -0.31
CA GLY A 344 11.33 -15.51 -0.69
C GLY A 344 10.28 -14.96 0.27
N ALA A 345 10.57 -13.84 0.93
CA ALA A 345 9.69 -13.24 1.92
C ALA A 345 8.88 -12.05 1.40
N GLY A 346 9.16 -11.57 0.19
CA GLY A 346 8.46 -10.47 -0.45
C GLY A 346 8.92 -9.12 0.10
N GLU A 347 8.02 -8.15 0.07
CA GLU A 347 8.26 -6.78 0.57
C GLU A 347 8.08 -6.73 2.09
N LEU A 348 9.19 -6.78 2.84
CA LEU A 348 9.16 -6.69 4.31
C LEU A 348 9.32 -5.25 4.79
N ASN A 349 8.54 -4.89 5.81
CA ASN A 349 8.62 -3.57 6.44
C ASN A 349 9.56 -3.53 7.66
N HIS A 350 10.19 -4.65 8.02
CA HIS A 350 10.99 -4.75 9.25
C HIS A 350 12.17 -3.78 9.27
N MET A 351 12.81 -3.51 8.13
CA MET A 351 13.89 -2.53 8.04
C MET A 351 13.37 -1.10 8.26
N ALA A 352 12.25 -0.74 7.64
CA ALA A 352 11.61 0.57 7.84
C ALA A 352 11.23 0.81 9.31
N VAL A 353 10.77 -0.23 10.02
CA VAL A 353 10.50 -0.16 11.47
C VAL A 353 11.76 0.19 12.27
N LEU A 354 12.91 -0.42 11.95
CA LEU A 354 14.18 -0.08 12.62
C LEU A 354 14.62 1.34 12.32
N VAL A 355 14.51 1.78 11.06
CA VAL A 355 14.84 3.16 10.66
C VAL A 355 13.97 4.16 11.43
N ASN A 356 12.66 3.92 11.51
CA ASN A 356 11.73 4.78 12.24
C ASN A 356 12.02 4.83 13.76
N GLU A 357 12.40 3.70 14.36
CA GLU A 357 12.82 3.66 15.77
C GLU A 357 14.06 4.53 16.01
N LEU A 358 15.04 4.46 15.12
CA LEU A 358 16.24 5.28 15.20
C LEU A 358 15.97 6.77 14.93
N GLN A 359 15.08 7.09 13.99
CA GLN A 359 14.66 8.47 13.71
C GLN A 359 13.92 9.10 14.91
N ARG A 360 13.02 8.35 15.57
CA ARG A 360 12.35 8.82 16.79
C ARG A 360 13.31 9.06 17.96
N ALA A 361 14.47 8.41 17.93
CA ALA A 361 15.55 8.62 18.89
C ALA A 361 16.61 9.64 18.40
N ASP A 362 16.31 10.42 17.35
CA ASP A 362 17.23 11.37 16.69
C ASP A 362 18.60 10.77 16.30
N SER A 363 18.64 9.45 16.15
CA SER A 363 19.86 8.66 15.95
C SER A 363 20.09 8.30 14.48
N TYR A 364 19.19 8.67 13.57
CA TYR A 364 19.32 8.38 12.14
C TYR A 364 18.75 9.51 11.26
N PRO A 365 19.41 9.86 10.14
CA PRO A 365 20.70 9.33 9.71
C PRO A 365 21.90 9.95 10.45
N ALA A 366 21.80 11.20 10.91
CA ALA A 366 22.94 11.95 11.45
C ALA A 366 23.61 11.31 12.69
N GLY A 367 22.82 10.67 13.56
CA GLY A 367 23.32 10.05 14.79
C GLY A 367 23.88 8.63 14.63
N ILE A 368 23.92 8.07 13.42
CA ILE A 368 24.24 6.64 13.20
C ILE A 368 25.64 6.25 13.69
N ASN A 369 26.58 7.20 13.63
CA ASN A 369 27.96 7.02 14.10
C ASN A 369 28.10 6.96 15.63
N ASN A 370 27.05 7.35 16.37
CA ASN A 370 27.02 7.27 17.83
C ASN A 370 26.41 5.95 18.32
N ILE A 371 25.89 5.11 17.43
CA ILE A 371 25.32 3.81 17.79
C ILE A 371 26.47 2.80 17.93
N GLY A 372 26.68 2.31 19.15
CA GLY A 372 27.68 1.29 19.44
C GLY A 372 27.30 -0.12 18.94
N THR A 373 28.30 -0.99 18.81
CA THR A 373 28.16 -2.41 18.40
C THR A 373 27.01 -3.14 19.11
N GLU A 374 26.86 -2.98 20.42
CA GLU A 374 25.84 -3.69 21.20
C GLU A 374 24.42 -3.28 20.80
N SER A 375 24.18 -1.99 20.57
CA SER A 375 22.88 -1.50 20.09
C SER A 375 22.60 -1.98 18.67
N LEU A 376 23.60 -1.98 17.79
CA LEU A 376 23.49 -2.56 16.45
C LEU A 376 23.16 -4.06 16.51
N ALA A 377 23.77 -4.81 17.44
CA ALA A 377 23.49 -6.23 17.68
C ALA A 377 22.06 -6.49 18.14
N LYS A 378 21.49 -5.61 18.98
CA LYS A 378 20.07 -5.69 19.37
C LYS A 378 19.15 -5.46 18.18
N LEU A 379 19.47 -4.49 17.32
CA LEU A 379 18.70 -4.19 16.11
C LEU A 379 18.77 -5.33 15.08
N SER A 380 19.96 -5.89 14.83
CA SER A 380 20.12 -7.03 13.92
C SER A 380 19.40 -8.27 14.44
N SER A 381 19.52 -8.56 15.73
CA SER A 381 18.78 -9.67 16.39
C SER A 381 17.26 -9.49 16.29
N LYS A 382 16.76 -8.26 16.44
CA LYS A 382 15.33 -7.94 16.32
C LYS A 382 14.83 -8.21 14.89
N TYR A 383 15.58 -7.80 13.86
CA TYR A 383 15.23 -8.07 12.46
C TYR A 383 15.29 -9.57 12.14
N LEU A 384 16.38 -10.26 12.50
CA LEU A 384 16.55 -11.70 12.26
C LEU A 384 15.42 -12.51 12.90
N LYS A 385 15.05 -12.19 14.15
CA LYS A 385 13.92 -12.85 14.81
C LYS A 385 12.63 -12.73 14.01
N GLN A 386 12.35 -11.60 13.34
CA GLN A 386 11.13 -11.44 12.55
C GLN A 386 11.17 -12.29 11.28
N ILE A 387 12.27 -12.26 10.54
CA ILE A 387 12.36 -12.99 9.27
C ILE A 387 12.44 -14.50 9.49
N SER A 388 13.13 -14.98 10.53
CA SER A 388 13.23 -16.41 10.86
C SER A 388 11.88 -17.04 11.22
N LEU A 389 10.92 -16.25 11.72
CA LEU A 389 9.57 -16.74 11.97
C LEU A 389 8.79 -17.07 10.68
N LEU A 390 9.18 -16.47 9.55
CA LEU A 390 8.55 -16.73 8.25
C LEU A 390 8.99 -18.08 7.68
N ALA A 391 10.27 -18.43 7.87
CA ALA A 391 10.84 -19.69 7.38
C ALA A 391 11.95 -20.19 8.32
N PRO A 392 11.61 -20.92 9.40
CA PRO A 392 12.58 -21.34 10.42
C PRO A 392 13.69 -22.25 9.90
N ASN A 393 13.47 -22.93 8.77
CA ASN A 393 14.38 -23.92 8.20
C ASN A 393 15.10 -23.43 6.94
N ALA A 394 14.83 -22.21 6.47
CA ALA A 394 15.47 -21.69 5.27
C ALA A 394 16.93 -21.29 5.57
N ALA A 395 17.87 -21.66 4.69
CA ALA A 395 19.25 -21.23 4.82
C ALA A 395 19.41 -19.74 4.49
N ARG A 396 18.59 -19.24 3.55
CA ARG A 396 18.53 -17.84 3.14
C ARG A 396 17.09 -17.34 3.08
N ILE A 397 16.88 -16.09 3.48
CA ILE A 397 15.59 -15.41 3.40
C ILE A 397 15.76 -14.14 2.60
N VAL A 398 14.99 -14.01 1.52
CA VAL A 398 15.02 -12.85 0.64
C VAL A 398 14.01 -11.81 1.14
N ASP A 399 14.52 -10.65 1.58
CA ASP A 399 13.76 -9.42 1.74
C ASP A 399 13.82 -8.63 0.43
N LYS A 400 12.79 -8.78 -0.39
CA LYS A 400 12.62 -8.03 -1.63
C LYS A 400 11.81 -6.79 -1.34
N MET A 401 12.45 -5.77 -0.80
CA MET A 401 11.90 -4.43 -0.66
C MET A 401 12.76 -3.48 -1.50
N PRO A 402 12.30 -3.06 -2.70
CA PRO A 402 13.12 -2.25 -3.62
C PRO A 402 13.70 -1.01 -2.92
N HIS A 403 12.88 -0.38 -2.08
CA HIS A 403 13.18 0.84 -1.33
C HIS A 403 14.20 0.67 -0.18
N ASN A 404 14.60 -0.56 0.17
CA ASN A 404 15.68 -0.78 1.14
C ASN A 404 17.02 -0.17 0.70
N PHE A 405 17.14 0.30 -0.56
CA PHE A 405 18.25 1.16 -1.00
C PHE A 405 18.45 2.40 -0.10
N MET A 406 17.39 2.92 0.54
CA MET A 406 17.47 4.03 1.49
C MET A 406 18.20 3.66 2.78
N ALA A 407 18.14 2.39 3.16
CA ALA A 407 18.67 1.87 4.40
C ALA A 407 20.01 1.13 4.22
N LEU A 408 20.62 1.13 3.03
CA LEU A 408 21.82 0.35 2.75
C LEU A 408 22.98 0.61 3.72
N GLY A 409 23.22 1.87 4.08
CA GLY A 409 24.24 2.20 5.09
C GLY A 409 23.95 1.61 6.47
N LEU A 410 22.67 1.44 6.84
CA LEU A 410 22.28 0.74 8.07
C LEU A 410 22.41 -0.78 7.91
N ILE A 411 21.96 -1.34 6.78
CA ILE A 411 22.08 -2.77 6.46
C ILE A 411 23.54 -3.23 6.53
N ASP A 412 24.46 -2.44 5.96
CA ASP A 412 25.91 -2.67 6.03
C ASP A 412 26.44 -2.79 7.48
N ARG A 413 25.91 -1.95 8.38
CA ARG A 413 26.26 -2.01 9.81
C ARG A 413 25.59 -3.15 10.55
N LEU A 414 24.39 -3.56 10.16
CA LEU A 414 23.64 -4.59 10.86
C LEU A 414 24.04 -6.01 10.46
N PHE A 415 24.38 -6.23 9.20
CA PHE A 415 24.58 -7.57 8.63
C PHE A 415 25.85 -7.65 7.78
N PRO A 416 27.04 -7.81 8.40
CA PRO A 416 28.31 -7.85 7.68
C PRO A 416 28.43 -8.94 6.60
N ASN A 417 27.63 -10.02 6.71
CA ASN A 417 27.63 -11.14 5.76
C ASN A 417 26.39 -11.14 4.83
N ALA A 418 25.53 -10.11 4.91
CA ALA A 418 24.38 -10.02 4.02
C ALA A 418 24.81 -9.84 2.56
N HIS A 419 23.95 -10.31 1.67
CA HIS A 419 24.14 -10.15 0.23
C HIS A 419 23.08 -9.19 -0.31
N VAL A 420 23.51 -8.23 -1.11
CA VAL A 420 22.62 -7.25 -1.74
C VAL A 420 22.61 -7.48 -3.25
N ILE A 421 21.42 -7.62 -3.81
CA ILE A 421 21.21 -7.68 -5.26
C ILE A 421 20.53 -6.39 -5.68
N HIS A 422 21.20 -5.60 -6.52
CA HIS A 422 20.71 -4.34 -7.04
C HIS A 422 20.18 -4.55 -8.46
N CYS A 423 18.85 -4.44 -8.61
CA CYS A 423 18.15 -4.63 -9.88
C CYS A 423 18.12 -3.33 -10.68
N ILE A 424 18.64 -3.38 -11.90
CA ILE A 424 18.77 -2.24 -12.81
C ILE A 424 18.00 -2.58 -14.08
N ARG A 425 17.32 -1.59 -14.63
CA ARG A 425 16.59 -1.70 -15.89
C ARG A 425 16.70 -0.35 -16.59
N ASP A 426 16.47 -0.28 -17.89
CA ASP A 426 16.41 1.00 -18.59
C ASP A 426 15.55 2.01 -17.79
N PRO A 427 16.10 3.19 -17.44
CA PRO A 427 15.40 4.17 -16.60
C PRO A 427 14.07 4.60 -17.21
N ARG A 428 13.97 4.68 -18.53
CA ARG A 428 12.75 5.07 -19.24
C ARG A 428 11.69 4.00 -19.10
N ASP A 429 12.06 2.73 -19.27
CA ASP A 429 11.14 1.61 -19.07
C ASP A 429 10.69 1.49 -17.61
N THR A 430 11.62 1.73 -16.67
CA THR A 430 11.32 1.71 -15.24
C THR A 430 10.34 2.81 -14.87
N CYS A 431 10.64 4.07 -15.20
CA CYS A 431 9.78 5.21 -14.92
C CYS A 431 8.43 5.10 -15.63
N LEU A 432 8.39 4.68 -16.90
CA LEU A 432 7.14 4.47 -17.63
C LEU A 432 6.29 3.36 -17.00
N SER A 433 6.92 2.26 -16.59
CA SER A 433 6.23 1.17 -15.89
C SER A 433 5.65 1.63 -14.54
N ILE A 434 6.31 2.55 -13.85
CA ILE A 434 5.80 3.16 -12.61
C ILE A 434 4.63 4.10 -12.92
N TYR A 435 4.75 4.95 -13.94
CA TYR A 435 3.73 5.92 -14.35
C TYR A 435 2.40 5.26 -14.73
N PHE A 436 2.44 4.00 -15.22
CA PHE A 436 1.25 3.24 -15.61
C PHE A 436 0.57 2.49 -14.46
N GLN A 437 0.95 2.76 -13.21
CA GLN A 437 0.39 2.08 -12.04
C GLN A 437 -0.27 3.10 -11.09
N PRO A 438 -1.37 2.74 -10.42
CA PRO A 438 -2.02 3.57 -9.41
C PRO A 438 -1.22 3.59 -8.10
N MET A 439 0.02 4.09 -8.15
CA MET A 439 0.89 4.18 -6.99
C MET A 439 0.59 5.45 -6.19
N THR A 440 0.13 5.27 -4.96
CA THR A 440 -0.13 6.35 -3.98
C THR A 440 0.71 6.19 -2.72
N GLY A 441 0.79 7.23 -1.89
CA GLY A 441 1.44 7.17 -0.57
C GLY A 441 2.92 7.53 -0.61
N ASN A 442 3.79 6.62 -0.16
CA ASN A 442 5.24 6.83 0.03
C ASN A 442 6.06 7.05 -1.26
N HIS A 443 5.40 7.15 -2.41
CA HIS A 443 6.01 7.39 -3.71
C HIS A 443 5.43 8.66 -4.36
N PRO A 444 5.61 9.86 -3.77
CA PRO A 444 4.98 11.08 -4.26
C PRO A 444 5.47 11.52 -5.64
N TYR A 445 6.53 10.92 -6.18
CA TYR A 445 7.12 11.24 -7.48
C TYR A 445 6.42 10.56 -8.67
N THR A 446 5.50 9.62 -8.43
CA THR A 446 5.01 8.67 -9.45
C THR A 446 4.03 9.27 -10.46
N ASN A 447 3.32 10.34 -10.09
CA ASN A 447 2.22 10.89 -10.90
C ASN A 447 2.65 11.94 -11.94
N SER A 448 3.95 12.21 -12.09
CA SER A 448 4.45 13.10 -13.13
C SER A 448 5.75 12.59 -13.73
N LEU A 449 5.89 12.74 -15.05
CA LEU A 449 7.11 12.36 -15.75
C LEU A 449 8.32 13.15 -15.26
N GLN A 450 8.13 14.43 -14.91
CA GLN A 450 9.18 15.26 -14.31
C GLN A 450 9.60 14.74 -12.94
N GLY A 451 8.63 14.44 -12.06
CA GLY A 451 8.92 13.89 -10.74
C GLY A 451 9.65 12.54 -10.81
N LEU A 452 9.25 11.66 -11.72
CA LEU A 452 9.93 10.40 -11.99
C LEU A 452 11.38 10.62 -12.46
N SER A 453 11.60 11.55 -13.40
CA SER A 453 12.94 11.90 -13.89
C SER A 453 13.84 12.40 -12.76
N ASP A 454 13.33 13.34 -11.97
CA ASP A 454 14.08 13.97 -10.88
C ASP A 454 14.41 12.97 -9.78
N TYR A 455 13.43 12.17 -9.36
CA TYR A 455 13.64 11.13 -8.36
C TYR A 455 14.64 10.07 -8.83
N TYR A 456 14.56 9.62 -10.10
CA TYR A 456 15.49 8.61 -10.62
C TYR A 456 16.95 9.10 -10.59
N ARG A 457 17.20 10.37 -10.90
CA ARG A 457 18.55 10.97 -10.82
C ARG A 457 19.09 11.02 -9.40
N GLU A 458 18.24 11.38 -8.43
CA GLU A 458 18.61 11.35 -7.01
C GLU A 458 18.88 9.92 -6.53
N TYR A 459 18.03 8.97 -6.94
CA TYR A 459 18.21 7.54 -6.67
C TYR A 459 19.55 7.03 -7.19
N GLU A 460 19.90 7.33 -8.44
CA GLU A 460 21.17 6.92 -9.03
C GLU A 460 22.37 7.56 -8.31
N SER A 461 22.26 8.85 -7.97
CA SER A 461 23.26 9.58 -7.18
C SER A 461 23.50 8.91 -5.83
N LEU A 462 22.44 8.48 -5.15
CA LEU A 462 22.52 7.79 -3.87
C LEU A 462 23.12 6.38 -4.02
N MET A 463 22.72 5.61 -5.04
CA MET A 463 23.30 4.29 -5.31
C MET A 463 24.80 4.38 -5.63
N ARG A 464 25.24 5.39 -6.38
CA ARG A 464 26.67 5.64 -6.61
C ARG A 464 27.44 5.90 -5.31
N HIS A 465 26.84 6.65 -4.39
CA HIS A 465 27.41 6.82 -3.05
C HIS A 465 27.51 5.49 -2.31
N TRP A 466 26.45 4.68 -2.28
CA TRP A 466 26.48 3.42 -1.54
C TRP A 466 27.56 2.46 -2.02
N LYS A 467 27.71 2.29 -3.33
CA LYS A 467 28.77 1.44 -3.89
C LYS A 467 30.19 1.85 -3.49
N GLN A 468 30.40 3.13 -3.14
CA GLN A 468 31.70 3.64 -2.71
C GLN A 468 31.90 3.51 -1.19
N GLN A 469 30.82 3.48 -0.41
CA GLN A 469 30.90 3.60 1.06
C GLN A 469 30.60 2.30 1.82
N ILE A 470 29.80 1.39 1.28
CA ILE A 470 29.43 0.15 2.00
C ILE A 470 30.43 -0.98 1.73
N LYS A 471 30.54 -1.92 2.66
CA LYS A 471 31.45 -3.07 2.60
C LYS A 471 30.76 -4.35 2.15
N ILE A 472 29.48 -4.50 2.48
CA ILE A 472 28.72 -5.70 2.09
C ILE A 472 28.67 -5.82 0.56
N PRO A 473 28.76 -7.04 0.02
CA PRO A 473 28.78 -7.25 -1.42
C PRO A 473 27.45 -6.82 -2.07
N ILE A 474 27.55 -6.07 -3.18
CA ILE A 474 26.44 -5.75 -4.06
C ILE A 474 26.67 -6.43 -5.42
N LEU A 475 25.72 -7.26 -5.86
CA LEU A 475 25.64 -7.74 -7.23
C LEU A 475 24.66 -6.87 -8.01
N GLU A 476 25.14 -6.22 -9.08
CA GLU A 476 24.27 -5.53 -10.02
C GLU A 476 23.73 -6.51 -11.06
N VAL A 477 22.42 -6.49 -11.27
CA VAL A 477 21.75 -7.33 -12.27
C VAL A 477 20.92 -6.42 -13.17
N ALA A 478 21.36 -6.30 -14.43
CA ALA A 478 20.57 -5.65 -15.47
C ALA A 478 19.44 -6.58 -15.91
N TYR A 479 18.22 -6.04 -15.94
CA TYR A 479 17.01 -6.77 -16.31
C TYR A 479 17.10 -7.30 -17.74
N GLU A 480 17.61 -6.48 -18.65
CA GLU A 480 17.82 -6.82 -20.06
C GLU A 480 18.81 -7.99 -20.23
N ASP A 481 19.89 -8.02 -19.44
CA ASP A 481 20.84 -9.14 -19.47
C ASP A 481 20.23 -10.41 -18.86
N LEU A 482 19.45 -10.28 -17.79
CA LEU A 482 18.76 -11.41 -17.16
C LEU A 482 17.77 -12.09 -18.12
N ILE A 483 17.01 -11.31 -18.90
CA ILE A 483 16.08 -11.89 -19.87
C ILE A 483 16.79 -12.48 -21.09
N ASP A 484 17.96 -11.94 -21.47
CA ASP A 484 18.72 -12.40 -22.63
C ASP A 484 19.61 -13.61 -22.31
N GLN A 485 20.12 -13.70 -21.08
CA GLN A 485 21.13 -14.67 -20.62
C GLN A 485 20.69 -15.36 -19.32
N THR A 486 19.41 -15.74 -19.25
CA THR A 486 18.75 -16.20 -18.02
C THR A 486 19.52 -17.25 -17.24
N GLU A 487 19.98 -18.31 -17.90
CA GLU A 487 20.66 -19.40 -17.19
C GLU A 487 21.97 -18.93 -16.56
N SER A 488 22.79 -18.20 -17.32
CA SER A 488 24.08 -17.70 -16.83
C SER A 488 23.88 -16.76 -15.64
N ILE A 489 23.01 -15.76 -15.78
CA ILE A 489 22.75 -14.78 -14.72
C ILE A 489 22.08 -15.44 -13.50
N SER A 490 21.20 -16.43 -13.70
CA SER A 490 20.61 -17.17 -12.58
C SER A 490 21.65 -17.97 -11.81
N ARG A 491 22.63 -18.57 -12.50
CA ARG A 491 23.75 -19.27 -11.84
C ARG A 491 24.63 -18.29 -11.05
N ASP A 492 24.91 -17.12 -11.61
CA ASP A 492 25.68 -16.07 -10.94
C ASP A 492 24.95 -15.53 -9.70
N LEU A 493 23.62 -15.35 -9.78
CA LEU A 493 22.77 -14.98 -8.64
C LEU A 493 22.87 -16.00 -7.50
N ILE A 494 22.70 -17.29 -7.81
CA ILE A 494 22.71 -18.36 -6.80
C ILE A 494 24.12 -18.51 -6.19
N GLY A 495 25.16 -18.48 -7.02
CA GLY A 495 26.54 -18.52 -6.57
C GLY A 495 26.93 -17.31 -5.71
N PHE A 496 26.48 -16.11 -6.10
CA PHE A 496 26.68 -14.89 -5.31
C PHE A 496 26.07 -15.02 -3.92
N CYS A 497 24.89 -15.65 -3.78
CA CYS A 497 24.27 -15.90 -2.49
C CYS A 497 24.93 -17.03 -1.66
N GLY A 498 26.04 -17.61 -2.13
CA GLY A 498 26.76 -18.68 -1.45
C GLY A 498 26.05 -20.04 -1.48
N LEU A 499 25.21 -20.27 -2.49
CA LEU A 499 24.41 -21.48 -2.65
C LEU A 499 24.91 -22.33 -3.81
N ASN A 500 24.66 -23.64 -3.74
CA ASN A 500 24.89 -24.54 -4.88
C ASN A 500 23.80 -24.35 -5.93
N TRP A 501 24.11 -24.60 -7.21
CA TRP A 501 23.11 -24.49 -8.26
C TRP A 501 22.02 -25.56 -8.14
N ASP A 502 20.76 -25.16 -8.30
CA ASP A 502 19.61 -26.03 -8.48
C ASP A 502 18.87 -25.63 -9.77
N ALA A 503 18.53 -26.62 -10.62
CA ALA A 503 17.87 -26.39 -11.89
C ALA A 503 16.45 -25.80 -11.75
N LYS A 504 15.79 -25.98 -10.59
CA LYS A 504 14.48 -25.39 -10.30
C LYS A 504 14.48 -23.86 -10.40
N CYS A 505 15.62 -23.21 -10.25
CA CYS A 505 15.77 -21.77 -10.45
C CYS A 505 15.39 -21.32 -11.88
N LEU A 506 15.46 -22.20 -12.88
CA LEU A 506 15.00 -21.93 -14.27
C LEU A 506 13.51 -22.22 -14.47
N GLU A 507 12.92 -22.98 -13.56
CA GLU A 507 11.49 -23.34 -13.53
C GLU A 507 10.69 -22.39 -12.64
N PHE A 508 11.19 -21.16 -12.44
CA PHE A 508 10.65 -20.19 -11.50
C PHE A 508 9.16 -19.84 -11.73
N HIS A 509 8.66 -20.01 -12.95
CA HIS A 509 7.27 -19.80 -13.33
C HIS A 509 6.33 -20.90 -12.78
N ASN A 510 6.86 -22.07 -12.42
CA ASN A 510 6.10 -23.17 -11.80
C ASN A 510 5.93 -23.01 -10.29
N ASN A 511 6.67 -22.08 -9.68
CA ASN A 511 6.65 -21.87 -8.24
C ASN A 511 5.29 -21.30 -7.80
N GLN A 512 4.56 -22.10 -7.01
CA GLN A 512 3.19 -21.84 -6.56
C GLN A 512 3.07 -20.77 -5.46
N ARG A 513 4.19 -20.15 -5.06
CA ARG A 513 4.17 -19.08 -4.07
C ARG A 513 3.22 -17.95 -4.49
N VAL A 514 2.50 -17.42 -3.50
CA VAL A 514 1.69 -16.21 -3.67
C VAL A 514 2.64 -15.02 -3.85
N VAL A 515 2.60 -14.39 -5.03
CA VAL A 515 3.37 -13.18 -5.32
C VAL A 515 2.41 -12.00 -5.26
N THR A 516 2.39 -11.27 -4.15
CA THR A 516 1.53 -10.09 -3.97
C THR A 516 2.20 -8.85 -4.59
N THR A 517 2.36 -8.82 -5.91
CA THR A 517 2.90 -7.66 -6.62
C THR A 517 2.07 -7.33 -7.88
N PRO A 518 2.03 -6.06 -8.33
CA PRO A 518 1.40 -5.71 -9.62
C PRO A 518 2.08 -6.33 -10.86
N THR A 519 3.15 -7.10 -10.67
CA THR A 519 3.84 -7.93 -11.67
C THR A 519 3.41 -9.40 -11.61
N TYR A 520 2.38 -9.77 -10.84
CA TYR A 520 2.01 -11.17 -10.61
C TYR A 520 1.92 -12.00 -11.90
N ASP A 521 1.15 -11.54 -12.89
CA ASP A 521 1.02 -12.20 -14.18
C ASP A 521 2.34 -12.29 -14.96
N ASP A 522 3.22 -11.30 -14.75
CA ASP A 522 4.51 -11.19 -15.42
C ASP A 522 5.51 -12.24 -14.91
N VAL A 523 5.44 -12.65 -13.63
CA VAL A 523 6.41 -13.59 -13.01
C VAL A 523 5.96 -15.05 -13.02
N ARG A 524 4.68 -15.33 -13.31
CA ARG A 524 4.13 -16.69 -13.48
C ARG A 524 4.19 -17.20 -14.93
N GLN A 525 4.78 -16.42 -15.82
CA GLN A 525 4.97 -16.78 -17.22
C GLN A 525 6.45 -17.09 -17.49
N PRO A 526 6.77 -17.89 -18.51
CA PRO A 526 8.12 -17.97 -19.04
C PRO A 526 8.65 -16.59 -19.40
N ILE A 527 9.98 -16.42 -19.39
CA ILE A 527 10.62 -15.13 -19.70
C ILE A 527 10.18 -14.64 -21.07
N TYR A 528 9.83 -13.36 -21.13
CA TYR A 528 9.41 -12.67 -22.35
C TYR A 528 10.10 -11.32 -22.47
N ARG A 529 10.24 -10.83 -23.71
CA ARG A 529 10.90 -9.54 -24.01
C ARG A 529 9.97 -8.33 -24.10
N ARG A 530 8.64 -8.52 -24.02
CA ARG A 530 7.62 -7.45 -24.22
C ARG A 530 7.79 -6.23 -23.30
N SER A 531 8.40 -6.41 -22.13
CA SER A 531 8.66 -5.32 -21.18
C SER A 531 9.95 -4.56 -21.48
N ALA A 532 10.91 -5.16 -22.18
CA ALA A 532 12.15 -4.48 -22.55
C ALA A 532 11.93 -3.57 -23.76
N GLN A 533 12.50 -2.36 -23.70
CA GLN A 533 12.39 -1.33 -24.72
C GLN A 533 10.96 -0.89 -25.03
N ARG A 534 10.02 -1.09 -24.10
CA ARG A 534 8.62 -0.66 -24.24
C ARG A 534 8.53 0.86 -24.38
N TRP A 535 9.44 1.58 -23.73
CA TRP A 535 9.56 3.04 -23.81
C TRP A 535 9.64 3.56 -25.25
N LYS A 536 10.18 2.78 -26.20
CA LYS A 536 10.26 3.18 -27.62
C LYS A 536 8.88 3.45 -28.23
N LYS A 537 7.87 2.68 -27.83
CA LYS A 537 6.47 2.85 -28.28
C LYS A 537 5.85 4.15 -27.77
N TYR A 538 6.35 4.66 -26.65
CA TYR A 538 5.88 5.87 -25.99
C TYR A 538 6.85 7.05 -26.12
N GLN A 539 7.89 6.94 -26.96
CA GLN A 539 9.02 7.87 -26.99
C GLN A 539 8.60 9.35 -27.16
N ALA A 540 7.56 9.60 -27.96
CA ALA A 540 6.99 10.93 -28.18
C ALA A 540 6.38 11.55 -26.91
N HIS A 541 5.91 10.72 -25.97
CA HIS A 541 5.23 11.13 -24.74
C HIS A 541 6.16 11.24 -23.53
N LEU A 542 7.36 10.65 -23.59
CA LEU A 542 8.25 10.52 -22.42
C LEU A 542 8.79 11.85 -21.87
N GLY A 543 8.78 12.92 -22.66
CA GLY A 543 9.23 14.25 -22.24
C GLY A 543 10.60 14.21 -21.53
N PRO A 544 10.68 14.59 -20.24
CA PRO A 544 11.93 14.64 -19.48
C PRO A 544 12.62 13.27 -19.33
N LEU A 545 11.87 12.16 -19.37
CA LEU A 545 12.44 10.82 -19.24
C LEU A 545 13.36 10.44 -20.41
N ASN A 546 13.19 11.06 -21.59
CA ASN A 546 14.09 10.84 -22.73
C ASN A 546 15.54 11.20 -22.40
N ALA A 547 15.77 12.14 -21.47
CA ALA A 547 17.10 12.55 -21.04
C ALA A 547 17.76 11.62 -20.00
N LEU A 548 17.10 10.52 -19.62
CA LEU A 548 17.70 9.46 -18.79
C LEU A 548 18.46 8.42 -19.65
N ALA A 549 18.39 8.53 -20.98
CA ALA A 549 19.13 7.69 -21.91
C ALA A 549 20.65 7.88 -21.75
N GLY A 550 21.41 6.81 -21.54
CA GLY A 550 22.87 6.82 -21.43
C GLY A 550 23.44 6.37 -20.08
N ALA A 551 22.63 6.28 -19.02
CA ALA A 551 23.10 5.88 -17.70
C ALA A 551 23.56 4.40 -17.57
N ILE A 552 23.23 3.55 -18.55
CA ILE A 552 23.60 2.13 -18.61
C ILE A 552 24.74 1.89 -19.61
N ASP A 553 24.76 2.60 -20.74
CA ASP A 553 25.77 2.41 -21.80
C ASP A 553 27.16 2.99 -21.43
N GLU A 554 27.27 3.79 -20.37
CA GLU A 554 28.54 4.35 -19.87
C GLU A 554 29.14 3.60 -18.66
N ARG A 555 28.61 2.43 -18.28
CA ARG A 555 29.09 1.66 -17.11
C ARG A 555 30.03 0.52 -17.47
#